data_AF-A0A267DHV8-F1
#
_entry.id   AF-A0A267DHV8-F1
#
_cell.length_a   1.000
_cell.length_b   1.000
_cell.length_c   1.000
_cell.angle_alpha   90.00
_cell.angle_beta   90.00
_cell.angle_gamma   90.00
#
_symmetry.space_group_name_H-M   'P 1'
#
loop_
_entity.id
_entity.type
_entity.pdbx_description
1 polymer ?
#
loop_
_entity_poly.entity_id
_entity_poly.type
_entity_poly.pdbx_seq_one_letter_code
_entity_poly.pdbx_strand_id
1 'polypeptide(L)'
;MKSIQIMPLRYVDSYLRLWYVNLKIVDQDGERYYAPDRLRCFRASIHRYLRDVRGTNLIGDDVFRRSNQTYNGMLRSIGDSFGYRAITASDMDKLCGYFDKSNPQKLQDEIFFLVMYHFGFRGRESIRALKKSDLIVSSENGVKCVDLVKDGAEKTITERDWTDGKQFRLFATDDARCPVAAVEMYLSKVPQQVSVLFPKPLKIKPGSENW
;
A
#
# COMPACT_ATOMS: atom_id res chain seq x y z
N MET A 1 5.21 26.93 -35.33
CA MET A 1 4.25 26.50 -34.28
C MET A 1 4.00 27.72 -33.38
N LYS A 2 2.75 28.17 -33.17
CA LYS A 2 2.50 29.32 -32.25
C LYS A 2 2.78 28.89 -30.81
N SER A 3 3.41 29.75 -30.00
CA SER A 3 3.67 29.46 -28.58
C SER A 3 2.35 29.23 -27.83
N ILE A 4 2.33 28.22 -26.95
CA ILE A 4 1.17 27.85 -26.11
C ILE A 4 0.68 29.00 -25.23
N GLN A 5 1.57 29.95 -24.92
CA GLN A 5 1.29 31.15 -24.11
C GLN A 5 0.32 32.12 -24.83
N ILE A 6 0.45 32.25 -26.15
CA ILE A 6 -0.32 33.23 -26.95
C ILE A 6 -1.42 32.59 -27.80
N MET A 7 -1.46 31.26 -27.87
CA MET A 7 -2.44 30.54 -28.68
C MET A 7 -3.86 30.63 -28.06
N PRO A 8 -4.93 30.79 -28.85
CA PRO A 8 -6.29 30.74 -28.32
C PRO A 8 -6.58 29.41 -27.60
N LEU A 9 -7.26 29.49 -26.45
CA LEU A 9 -7.48 28.34 -25.55
C LEU A 9 -8.18 27.16 -26.22
N ARG A 10 -9.09 27.41 -27.18
CA ARG A 10 -9.74 26.36 -27.98
C ARG A 10 -8.77 25.47 -28.75
N TYR A 11 -7.64 26.01 -29.18
CA TYR A 11 -6.60 25.22 -29.85
C TYR A 11 -5.81 24.43 -28.82
N VAL A 12 -5.53 25.01 -27.65
CA VAL A 12 -4.90 24.28 -26.54
C VAL A 12 -5.76 23.09 -26.12
N ASP A 13 -7.07 23.26 -25.95
CA ASP A 13 -8.03 22.17 -25.71
C ASP A 13 -7.97 21.09 -26.82
N SER A 14 -7.96 21.51 -28.08
CA SER A 14 -7.87 20.59 -29.22
C SER A 14 -6.56 19.80 -29.24
N TYR A 15 -5.43 20.45 -28.93
CA TYR A 15 -4.13 19.79 -28.84
C TYR A 15 -4.05 18.85 -27.64
N LEU A 16 -4.59 19.23 -26.48
CA LEU A 16 -4.65 18.36 -25.30
C LEU A 16 -5.48 17.12 -25.58
N ARG A 17 -6.60 17.26 -26.30
CA ARG A 17 -7.41 16.14 -26.73
C ARG A 17 -6.62 15.16 -27.59
N LEU A 18 -5.93 15.66 -28.62
CA LEU A 18 -5.07 14.84 -29.48
C LEU A 18 -3.94 14.20 -28.67
N TRP A 19 -3.32 14.97 -27.80
CA TRP A 19 -2.21 14.52 -26.97
C TRP A 19 -2.64 13.35 -26.07
N TYR A 20 -3.76 13.45 -25.36
CA TYR A 20 -4.27 12.35 -24.51
C TYR A 20 -4.53 11.06 -25.28
N VAL A 21 -5.05 11.13 -26.51
CA VAL A 21 -5.34 9.95 -27.34
C VAL A 21 -4.06 9.29 -27.88
N ASN A 22 -3.05 10.11 -28.21
CA ASN A 22 -1.79 9.63 -28.76
C ASN A 22 -0.75 9.28 -27.68
N LEU A 23 -1.10 9.40 -26.41
CA LEU A 23 -0.18 9.17 -25.30
C LEU A 23 -0.05 7.67 -25.02
N LYS A 24 0.86 7.03 -25.77
CA LYS A 24 1.15 5.60 -25.70
C LYS A 24 2.65 5.37 -25.46
N ILE A 25 2.95 4.23 -24.85
CA ILE A 25 4.29 3.64 -24.80
C ILE A 25 4.38 2.69 -25.99
N VAL A 26 5.42 2.87 -26.79
CA VAL A 26 5.76 1.96 -27.89
C VAL A 26 7.01 1.22 -27.48
N ASP A 27 6.89 -0.08 -27.25
CA ASP A 27 7.99 -0.98 -26.93
C ASP A 27 8.03 -2.17 -27.90
N GLN A 28 8.96 -3.10 -27.67
CA GLN A 28 9.11 -4.29 -28.53
C GLN A 28 7.88 -5.21 -28.48
N ASP A 29 7.06 -5.11 -27.43
CA ASP A 29 5.86 -5.92 -27.22
C ASP A 29 4.60 -5.25 -27.81
N GLY A 30 4.72 -4.03 -28.34
CA GLY A 30 3.69 -3.31 -29.08
C GLY A 30 3.34 -1.94 -28.49
N GLU A 31 2.13 -1.47 -28.79
CA GLU A 31 1.61 -0.21 -28.25
C GLU A 31 0.77 -0.47 -27.00
N ARG A 32 1.10 0.20 -25.89
CA ARG A 32 0.28 0.19 -24.66
C ARG A 32 0.08 1.59 -24.11
N TYR A 33 -0.98 1.77 -23.34
CA TYR A 33 -1.25 3.04 -22.66
C TYR A 33 -0.41 3.19 -21.39
N TYR A 34 -0.16 4.44 -21.00
CA TYR A 34 0.41 4.75 -19.68
C TYR A 34 -0.56 4.37 -18.56
N ALA A 35 -0.02 4.02 -17.40
CA ALA A 35 -0.82 3.77 -16.20
C ALA A 35 -1.63 5.03 -15.80
N PRO A 36 -2.83 4.88 -15.19
CA PRO A 36 -3.71 6.00 -14.81
C PRO A 36 -3.00 7.07 -13.97
N ASP A 37 -2.14 6.66 -13.04
CA ASP A 37 -1.38 7.59 -12.18
C ASP A 37 -0.43 8.48 -12.97
N ARG A 38 0.21 7.95 -14.02
CA ARG A 38 1.08 8.75 -14.90
C ARG A 38 0.27 9.80 -15.64
N LEU A 39 -0.92 9.43 -16.13
CA LEU A 39 -1.84 10.37 -16.79
C LEU A 39 -2.32 11.47 -15.83
N ARG A 40 -2.62 11.12 -14.57
CA ARG A 40 -2.95 12.09 -13.50
C ARG A 40 -1.79 13.04 -13.25
N CYS A 41 -0.56 12.53 -13.15
CA CYS A 41 0.64 13.37 -13.00
C CYS A 41 0.83 14.33 -14.17
N PHE A 42 0.73 13.86 -15.42
CA PHE A 42 0.91 14.75 -16.57
C PHE A 42 -0.16 15.85 -16.62
N ARG A 43 -1.42 15.50 -16.38
CA ARG A 43 -2.52 16.49 -16.32
C ARG A 43 -2.25 17.53 -15.23
N ALA A 44 -1.79 17.11 -14.06
CA ALA A 44 -1.46 18.03 -12.97
C ALA A 44 -0.31 18.99 -13.37
N SER A 45 0.73 18.48 -14.02
CA SER A 45 1.85 19.30 -14.51
C SER A 45 1.42 20.31 -15.57
N ILE A 46 0.60 19.88 -16.54
CA ILE A 46 0.05 20.78 -17.57
C ILE A 46 -0.86 21.83 -16.93
N HIS A 47 -1.73 21.43 -16.00
CA HIS A 47 -2.59 22.36 -15.27
C HIS A 47 -1.77 23.43 -14.53
N ARG A 48 -0.72 23.02 -13.80
CA ARG A 48 0.17 23.94 -13.11
C ARG A 48 0.83 24.92 -14.07
N TYR A 49 1.35 24.42 -15.20
CA TYR A 49 1.97 25.26 -16.22
C TYR A 49 0.98 26.26 -16.82
N LEU A 50 -0.22 25.83 -17.23
CA LEU A 50 -1.24 26.71 -17.78
C LEU A 50 -1.75 27.75 -16.77
N ARG A 51 -1.83 27.38 -15.49
CA ARG A 51 -2.18 28.32 -14.43
C ARG A 51 -1.11 29.40 -14.25
N ASP A 52 0.16 29.02 -14.33
CA ASP A 52 1.30 29.93 -14.21
C ASP A 52 1.42 30.88 -15.40
N VAL A 53 1.40 30.35 -16.62
CA VAL A 53 1.64 31.16 -17.83
C VAL A 53 0.42 31.90 -18.36
N ARG A 54 -0.80 31.49 -17.97
CA ARG A 54 -2.04 32.03 -18.53
C ARG A 54 -3.15 32.30 -17.53
N GLY A 55 -2.99 31.94 -16.26
CA GLY A 55 -4.04 32.07 -15.24
C GLY A 55 -5.27 31.18 -15.46
N THR A 56 -5.19 30.21 -16.38
CA THR A 56 -6.35 29.37 -16.77
C THR A 56 -6.41 28.08 -15.99
N ASN A 57 -7.61 27.64 -15.67
CA ASN A 57 -7.88 26.40 -14.95
C ASN A 57 -8.27 25.29 -15.93
N LEU A 58 -7.32 24.42 -16.28
CA LEU A 58 -7.53 23.24 -17.13
C LEU A 58 -8.68 22.33 -16.66
N ILE A 59 -8.92 22.27 -15.35
CA ILE A 59 -9.89 21.35 -14.76
C ILE A 59 -11.28 21.98 -14.72
N GLY A 60 -11.36 23.27 -14.39
CA GLY A 60 -12.62 23.98 -14.16
C GLY A 60 -13.14 24.80 -15.32
N ASP A 61 -12.28 25.31 -16.21
CA ASP A 61 -12.73 26.22 -17.28
C ASP A 61 -13.43 25.44 -18.40
N ASP A 62 -14.61 25.92 -18.80
CA ASP A 62 -15.46 25.29 -19.83
C ASP A 62 -14.77 25.12 -21.19
N VAL A 63 -13.78 25.98 -21.49
CA VAL A 63 -13.01 25.90 -22.74
C VAL A 63 -12.26 24.57 -22.89
N PHE A 64 -11.97 23.89 -21.77
CA PHE A 64 -11.29 22.59 -21.74
C PHE A 64 -12.23 21.40 -21.61
N ARG A 65 -13.55 21.59 -21.75
CA ARG A 65 -14.54 20.52 -21.56
C ARG A 65 -14.28 19.29 -22.44
N ARG A 66 -13.86 19.49 -23.70
CA ARG A 66 -13.67 18.37 -24.64
C ARG A 66 -12.42 17.56 -24.30
N SER A 67 -11.29 18.21 -24.02
CA SER A 67 -10.08 17.50 -23.57
C SER A 67 -10.31 16.79 -22.23
N ASN A 68 -11.11 17.35 -21.33
CA ASN A 68 -11.51 16.73 -20.06
C ASN A 68 -12.35 15.46 -20.27
N GLN A 69 -13.31 15.50 -21.20
CA GLN A 69 -14.09 14.31 -21.58
C GLN A 69 -13.21 13.20 -22.14
N THR A 70 -12.29 13.55 -23.05
CA THR A 70 -11.35 12.58 -23.63
C THR A 70 -10.39 12.00 -22.59
N TYR A 71 -9.85 12.82 -21.69
CA TYR A 71 -9.03 12.37 -20.58
C TYR A 71 -9.76 11.33 -19.71
N ASN A 72 -11.01 11.63 -19.33
CA ASN A 72 -11.82 10.71 -18.52
C ASN A 72 -12.17 9.42 -19.28
N GLY A 73 -12.43 9.51 -20.59
CA GLY A 73 -12.62 8.33 -21.44
C GLY A 73 -11.39 7.44 -21.47
N MET A 74 -10.20 8.04 -21.56
CA MET A 74 -8.93 7.33 -21.54
C MET A 74 -8.68 6.62 -20.19
N LEU A 75 -8.92 7.30 -19.07
CA LEU A 75 -8.80 6.65 -17.76
C LEU A 75 -9.72 5.42 -17.64
N ARG A 76 -10.94 5.49 -18.17
CA ARG A 76 -11.87 4.37 -18.17
C ARG A 76 -11.43 3.22 -19.08
N SER A 77 -10.83 3.52 -20.24
CA SER A 77 -10.39 2.47 -21.17
C SER A 77 -9.12 1.74 -20.71
N ILE A 78 -8.26 2.38 -19.91
CA ILE A 78 -7.14 1.68 -19.23
C ILE A 78 -7.66 0.78 -18.09
N GLY A 79 -8.78 1.19 -17.47
CA GLY A 79 -9.28 0.61 -16.23
C GLY A 79 -8.40 0.97 -15.04
N ASP A 80 -8.93 0.81 -13.82
CA ASP A 80 -8.14 0.90 -12.57
C ASP A 80 -7.30 -0.38 -12.32
N SER A 81 -6.90 -1.04 -13.41
CA SER A 81 -6.38 -2.41 -13.48
C SER A 81 -4.99 -2.62 -12.87
N PHE A 82 -4.46 -1.64 -12.13
CA PHE A 82 -3.23 -1.77 -11.35
C PHE A 82 -3.53 -2.03 -9.88
N GLY A 83 -4.60 -2.77 -9.59
CA GLY A 83 -4.73 -3.49 -8.33
C GLY A 83 -3.60 -4.52 -8.23
N TYR A 84 -2.91 -4.56 -7.10
CA TYR A 84 -2.03 -5.69 -6.80
C TYR A 84 -2.83 -6.99 -6.96
N ARG A 85 -2.24 -8.01 -7.59
CA ARG A 85 -2.88 -9.33 -7.64
C ARG A 85 -3.14 -9.79 -6.20
N ALA A 86 -4.35 -10.29 -5.96
CA ALA A 86 -4.68 -10.84 -4.65
C ALA A 86 -3.71 -11.98 -4.31
N ILE A 87 -3.34 -12.09 -3.03
CA ILE A 87 -2.58 -13.23 -2.53
C ILE A 87 -3.47 -14.47 -2.70
N THR A 88 -3.02 -15.42 -3.51
CA THR A 88 -3.77 -16.65 -3.76
C THR A 88 -3.50 -17.69 -2.68
N ALA A 89 -4.33 -18.75 -2.61
CA ALA A 89 -4.06 -19.87 -1.72
C ALA A 89 -2.67 -20.50 -1.97
N SER A 90 -2.25 -20.61 -3.25
CA SER A 90 -0.91 -21.10 -3.60
C SER A 90 0.21 -20.19 -3.11
N ASP A 91 -0.01 -18.88 -3.08
CA ASP A 91 0.96 -17.93 -2.53
C ASP A 91 1.03 -18.06 -1.01
N MET A 92 -0.12 -18.23 -0.34
CA MET A 92 -0.18 -18.53 1.09
C MET A 92 0.56 -19.83 1.41
N ASP A 93 0.42 -20.89 0.62
CA ASP A 93 1.14 -22.15 0.83
C ASP A 93 2.66 -21.97 0.76
N LYS A 94 3.15 -21.18 -0.21
CA LYS A 94 4.57 -20.86 -0.33
C LYS A 94 5.08 -20.04 0.87
N LEU A 95 4.31 -19.03 1.29
CA LEU A 95 4.62 -18.22 2.47
C LEU A 95 4.68 -19.08 3.73
N CYS A 96 3.68 -19.93 3.93
CA CYS A 96 3.64 -20.88 5.03
C CYS A 96 4.80 -21.90 4.99
N GLY A 97 5.25 -22.29 3.79
CA GLY A 97 6.46 -23.11 3.61
C GLY A 97 7.75 -22.37 3.98
N TYR A 98 7.80 -21.05 3.80
CA TYR A 98 8.93 -20.22 4.20
C TYR A 98 9.01 -20.00 5.71
N PHE A 99 7.86 -19.79 6.37
CA PHE A 99 7.71 -19.53 7.81
C PHE A 99 7.88 -20.80 8.67
N ASP A 100 9.00 -21.51 8.49
CA ASP A 100 9.36 -22.71 9.26
C ASP A 100 9.93 -22.40 10.65
N LYS A 101 10.06 -21.11 11.00
CA LYS A 101 10.59 -20.62 12.28
C LYS A 101 11.96 -21.21 12.62
N SER A 102 12.76 -21.63 11.64
CA SER A 102 14.07 -22.27 11.82
C SER A 102 15.19 -21.30 12.22
N ASN A 103 14.95 -19.99 12.09
CA ASN A 103 15.87 -18.95 12.53
C ASN A 103 15.11 -17.64 12.87
N PRO A 104 15.74 -16.69 13.59
CA PRO A 104 15.09 -15.46 14.05
C PRO A 104 14.60 -14.58 12.91
N GLN A 105 15.30 -14.58 11.77
CA GLN A 105 14.89 -13.80 10.61
C GLN A 105 13.55 -14.30 10.08
N LYS A 106 13.41 -15.63 9.88
CA LYS A 106 12.17 -16.22 9.41
C LYS A 106 11.01 -16.04 10.39
N LEU A 107 11.26 -16.15 11.69
CA LEU A 107 10.24 -15.87 12.71
C LEU A 107 9.84 -14.38 12.68
N GLN A 108 10.80 -13.47 12.57
CA GLN A 108 10.52 -12.04 12.45
C GLN A 108 9.75 -11.71 11.15
N ASP A 109 10.09 -12.35 10.04
CA ASP A 109 9.43 -12.17 8.75
C ASP A 109 7.99 -12.68 8.78
N GLU A 110 7.71 -13.79 9.50
CA GLU A 110 6.35 -14.27 9.76
C GLU A 110 5.53 -13.25 10.54
N ILE A 111 6.08 -12.70 11.63
CA ILE A 111 5.40 -11.65 12.40
C ILE A 111 5.20 -10.40 11.56
N PHE A 112 6.19 -9.99 10.78
CA PHE A 112 6.06 -8.87 9.87
C PHE A 112 4.92 -9.10 8.87
N PHE A 113 4.85 -10.29 8.26
CA PHE A 113 3.77 -10.66 7.36
C PHE A 113 2.40 -10.64 8.06
N LEU A 114 2.26 -11.29 9.21
CA LEU A 114 0.99 -11.32 9.96
C LEU A 114 0.53 -9.91 10.32
N VAL A 115 1.46 -9.07 10.78
CA VAL A 115 1.16 -7.68 11.19
C VAL A 115 0.73 -6.84 9.97
N MET A 116 1.41 -6.98 8.83
CA MET A 116 1.05 -6.26 7.60
C MET A 116 -0.25 -6.76 6.99
N TYR A 117 -0.44 -8.08 6.95
CA TYR A 117 -1.57 -8.73 6.29
C TYR A 117 -2.88 -8.51 7.05
N HIS A 118 -2.86 -8.59 8.38
CA HIS A 118 -4.08 -8.47 9.19
C HIS A 118 -4.42 -7.04 9.62
N PHE A 119 -3.44 -6.20 9.95
CA PHE A 119 -3.71 -4.86 10.48
C PHE A 119 -3.53 -3.72 9.45
N GLY A 120 -2.84 -3.98 8.32
CA GLY A 120 -2.82 -3.08 7.17
C GLY A 120 -2.13 -1.73 7.40
N PHE A 121 -0.79 -1.71 7.42
CA PHE A 121 -0.01 -0.49 7.63
C PHE A 121 0.38 0.22 6.33
N ARG A 122 0.49 1.56 6.39
CA ARG A 122 1.07 2.37 5.29
C ARG A 122 2.42 2.95 5.68
N GLY A 123 3.42 2.73 4.81
CA GLY A 123 4.73 3.36 4.92
C GLY A 123 5.65 2.73 5.96
N ARG A 124 6.93 3.07 5.89
CA ARG A 124 7.96 2.49 6.78
C ARG A 124 7.94 3.13 8.16
N GLU A 125 7.48 4.37 8.25
CA GLU A 125 7.41 5.18 9.46
C GLU A 125 6.48 4.52 10.48
N SER A 126 5.30 4.10 10.04
CA SER A 126 4.30 3.46 10.90
C SER A 126 4.77 2.14 11.48
N ILE A 127 5.52 1.36 10.70
CA ILE A 127 6.06 0.05 11.09
C ILE A 127 7.19 0.22 12.09
N ARG A 128 8.10 1.18 11.85
CA ARG A 128 9.24 1.46 12.75
C ARG A 128 8.82 1.99 14.11
N ALA A 129 7.65 2.62 14.19
CA ALA A 129 7.10 3.13 15.43
C ALA A 129 6.46 2.05 16.32
N LEU A 130 6.24 0.84 15.80
CA LEU A 130 5.60 -0.25 16.55
C LEU A 130 6.47 -0.71 17.71
N LYS A 131 5.84 -0.90 18.85
CA LYS A 131 6.44 -1.43 20.07
C LYS A 131 5.90 -2.81 20.37
N LYS A 132 6.67 -3.56 21.17
CA LYS A 132 6.24 -4.88 21.65
C LYS A 132 4.96 -4.80 22.47
N SER A 133 4.79 -3.72 23.23
CA SER A 133 3.60 -3.43 24.03
C SER A 133 2.33 -3.21 23.20
N ASP A 134 2.48 -2.93 21.90
CA ASP A 134 1.34 -2.68 21.03
C ASP A 134 0.66 -4.00 20.61
N LEU A 135 1.33 -5.14 20.74
CA LEU A 135 0.73 -6.47 20.54
C LEU A 135 0.23 -7.01 21.87
N ILE A 136 -1.09 -7.09 22.03
CA ILE A 136 -1.73 -7.57 23.25
C ILE A 136 -2.35 -8.93 22.96
N VAL A 137 -1.86 -9.96 23.63
CA VAL A 137 -2.48 -11.29 23.61
C VAL A 137 -3.61 -11.31 24.63
N SER A 138 -4.82 -11.60 24.17
CA SER A 138 -6.03 -11.69 25.00
C SER A 138 -6.77 -13.00 24.71
N SER A 139 -7.83 -13.28 25.46
CA SER A 139 -8.70 -14.44 25.24
C SER A 139 -10.15 -13.99 25.21
N GLU A 140 -10.86 -14.33 24.15
CA GLU A 140 -12.25 -13.97 23.93
C GLU A 140 -13.03 -15.24 23.61
N ASN A 141 -14.10 -15.50 24.38
CA ASN A 141 -14.92 -16.71 24.23
C ASN A 141 -14.12 -18.03 24.24
N GLY A 142 -13.00 -18.07 24.97
CA GLY A 142 -12.11 -19.23 25.05
C GLY A 142 -11.12 -19.37 23.89
N VAL A 143 -11.15 -18.46 22.91
CA VAL A 143 -10.19 -18.41 21.79
C VAL A 143 -9.18 -17.31 22.07
N LYS A 144 -7.88 -17.67 22.08
CA LYS A 144 -6.82 -16.65 22.18
C LYS A 144 -6.81 -15.77 20.92
N CYS A 145 -6.60 -14.49 21.10
CA CYS A 145 -6.43 -13.55 20.01
C CYS A 145 -5.31 -12.54 20.29
N VAL A 146 -4.83 -11.87 19.24
CA VAL A 146 -3.89 -10.75 19.36
C VAL A 146 -4.54 -9.49 18.80
N ASP A 147 -4.57 -8.49 19.66
CA ASP A 147 -4.94 -7.11 19.33
C ASP A 147 -3.70 -6.28 19.05
N LEU A 148 -3.84 -5.31 18.15
CA LEU A 148 -2.83 -4.28 17.91
C LEU A 148 -3.33 -2.95 18.45
N VAL A 149 -2.82 -2.55 19.61
CA VAL A 149 -3.12 -1.27 20.26
C VAL A 149 -2.01 -0.28 19.93
N LYS A 150 -2.18 0.44 18.82
CA LYS A 150 -1.33 1.58 18.48
C LYS A 150 -2.01 2.89 18.86
N ASP A 151 -1.26 3.75 19.55
CA ASP A 151 -1.60 5.16 19.72
C ASP A 151 -1.30 5.93 18.42
N GLY A 152 -2.33 6.43 17.76
CA GLY A 152 -2.21 7.30 16.59
C GLY A 152 -3.14 6.95 15.43
N ALA A 153 -3.65 7.98 14.77
CA ALA A 153 -4.52 7.84 13.61
C ALA A 153 -3.70 7.40 12.37
N GLU A 154 -3.83 6.14 11.96
CA GLU A 154 -3.41 5.74 10.61
C GLU A 154 -4.49 6.15 9.61
N LYS A 155 -4.08 6.85 8.54
CA LYS A 155 -5.00 7.39 7.50
C LYS A 155 -5.84 6.33 6.75
N THR A 156 -5.63 5.05 7.03
CA THR A 156 -6.37 3.91 6.43
C THR A 156 -7.34 3.25 7.41
N ILE A 157 -7.16 3.51 8.71
CA ILE A 157 -8.15 3.20 9.73
C ILE A 157 -8.93 4.52 9.87
N THR A 158 -9.70 4.85 8.84
CA THR A 158 -10.61 6.00 8.84
C THR A 158 -11.59 5.78 9.96
N GLU A 159 -11.33 6.44 11.09
CA GLU A 159 -12.13 6.40 12.32
C GLU A 159 -12.31 4.96 12.83
N ARG A 160 -11.72 4.66 13.99
CA ARG A 160 -12.26 3.54 14.79
C ARG A 160 -13.68 3.96 15.15
N ASP A 161 -14.63 3.67 14.28
CA ASP A 161 -16.02 3.62 14.69
C ASP A 161 -16.09 2.39 15.57
N TRP A 162 -15.86 2.58 16.87
CA TRP A 162 -15.86 1.51 17.87
C TRP A 162 -17.22 0.76 17.93
N THR A 163 -18.19 1.21 17.12
CA THR A 163 -19.49 0.60 16.90
C THR A 163 -19.54 -0.37 15.69
N ASP A 164 -18.63 -0.29 14.71
CA ASP A 164 -18.51 -1.31 13.65
C ASP A 164 -17.59 -2.42 14.17
N GLY A 165 -18.14 -3.59 14.48
CA GLY A 165 -17.46 -4.73 15.11
C GLY A 165 -16.32 -5.37 14.30
N LYS A 166 -15.76 -4.67 13.31
CA LYS A 166 -14.56 -5.07 12.57
C LYS A 166 -13.32 -4.80 13.42
N GLN A 167 -13.10 -5.65 14.40
CA GLN A 167 -11.81 -5.73 15.07
C GLN A 167 -10.86 -6.51 14.16
N PHE A 168 -9.86 -5.82 13.60
CA PHE A 168 -8.73 -6.48 12.96
C PHE A 168 -7.95 -7.21 14.06
N ARG A 169 -8.24 -8.50 14.26
CA ARG A 169 -7.62 -9.37 15.26
C ARG A 169 -6.97 -10.57 14.58
N LEU A 170 -5.89 -11.04 15.17
CA LEU A 170 -5.37 -12.38 14.87
C LEU A 170 -6.02 -13.36 15.83
N PHE A 171 -6.69 -14.39 15.31
CA PHE A 171 -7.29 -15.43 16.14
C PHE A 171 -6.42 -16.68 16.14
N ALA A 172 -6.40 -17.38 17.27
CA ALA A 172 -5.76 -18.67 17.36
C ALA A 172 -6.48 -19.67 16.44
N THR A 173 -5.69 -20.50 15.78
CA THR A 173 -6.19 -21.60 14.96
C THR A 173 -5.68 -22.91 15.52
N ASP A 174 -6.39 -24.01 15.23
CA ASP A 174 -6.00 -25.36 15.67
C ASP A 174 -4.87 -25.97 14.83
N ASP A 175 -4.36 -25.23 13.85
CA ASP A 175 -3.26 -25.68 13.00
C ASP A 175 -1.91 -25.48 13.70
N ALA A 176 -0.93 -26.31 13.32
CA ALA A 176 0.47 -26.20 13.76
C ALA A 176 1.08 -24.82 13.45
N ARG A 177 0.45 -24.06 12.54
CA ARG A 177 0.81 -22.70 12.14
C ARG A 177 -0.12 -21.64 12.72
N CYS A 178 -0.53 -21.82 13.97
CA CYS A 178 -1.33 -20.84 14.70
C CYS A 178 -0.62 -19.46 14.75
N PRO A 179 -1.26 -18.39 14.24
CA PRO A 179 -0.64 -17.06 14.19
C PRO A 179 -0.43 -16.48 15.59
N VAL A 180 -1.32 -16.79 16.53
CA VAL A 180 -1.18 -16.38 17.94
C VAL A 180 0.03 -17.05 18.59
N ALA A 181 0.22 -18.36 18.34
CA ALA A 181 1.38 -19.09 18.85
C ALA A 181 2.70 -18.54 18.26
N ALA A 182 2.70 -18.11 16.99
CA ALA A 182 3.85 -17.44 16.38
C ALA A 182 4.17 -16.11 17.09
N VAL A 183 3.16 -15.29 17.37
CA VAL A 183 3.32 -14.02 18.11
C VAL A 183 3.84 -14.26 19.52
N GLU A 184 3.28 -15.22 20.26
CA GLU A 184 3.74 -15.59 21.61
C GLU A 184 5.21 -16.04 21.58
N MET A 185 5.57 -16.91 20.63
CA MET A 185 6.94 -17.36 20.43
C MET A 185 7.88 -16.19 20.14
N TYR A 186 7.50 -15.28 19.24
CA TYR A 186 8.31 -14.11 18.90
C TYR A 186 8.53 -13.21 20.11
N LEU A 187 7.46 -12.82 20.82
CA LEU A 187 7.56 -11.95 21.99
C LEU A 187 8.41 -12.57 23.11
N SER A 188 8.43 -13.91 23.23
CA SER A 188 9.32 -14.61 24.19
C SER A 188 10.80 -14.54 23.82
N LYS A 189 11.12 -14.37 22.53
CA LYS A 189 12.51 -14.31 22.01
C LYS A 189 13.01 -12.87 21.89
N VAL A 190 12.13 -11.88 21.70
CA VAL A 190 12.56 -10.48 21.59
C VAL A 190 13.17 -9.99 22.91
N PRO A 191 14.40 -9.42 22.90
CA PRO A 191 15.06 -8.94 24.11
C PRO A 191 14.21 -7.97 24.92
N GLN A 192 14.08 -8.21 26.23
CA GLN A 192 13.24 -7.40 27.13
C GLN A 192 13.63 -5.92 27.12
N GLN A 193 14.93 -5.62 27.01
CA GLN A 193 15.51 -4.26 27.05
C GLN A 193 15.14 -3.39 25.83
N VAL A 194 14.64 -3.98 24.75
CA VAL A 194 14.32 -3.26 23.51
C VAL A 194 12.82 -2.99 23.44
N SER A 195 12.41 -1.75 23.24
CA SER A 195 10.97 -1.39 23.15
C SER A 195 10.37 -1.63 21.77
N VAL A 196 11.16 -1.57 20.70
CA VAL A 196 10.68 -1.71 19.32
C VAL A 196 10.22 -3.14 19.02
N LEU A 197 9.19 -3.27 18.19
CA LEU A 197 8.64 -4.56 17.80
C LEU A 197 9.58 -5.34 16.88
N PHE A 198 10.31 -4.67 15.98
CA PHE A 198 11.19 -5.29 14.99
C PHE A 198 12.67 -4.86 15.18
N PRO A 199 13.38 -5.38 16.20
CA PRO A 199 14.82 -5.17 16.32
C PRO A 199 15.57 -5.89 15.20
N LYS A 200 16.78 -5.43 14.88
CA LYS A 200 17.65 -6.12 13.90
C LYS A 200 18.01 -7.52 14.43
N PRO A 201 17.72 -8.60 13.68
CA PRO A 201 18.06 -9.95 14.10
C PRO A 201 19.58 -10.11 14.28
N LEU A 202 19.99 -10.86 15.30
CA LEU A 202 21.38 -11.23 15.48
C LEU A 202 21.79 -12.21 14.38
N LYS A 203 23.04 -12.11 13.92
CA LYS A 203 23.63 -13.15 13.08
C LYS A 203 23.89 -14.36 13.97
N ILE A 204 22.99 -15.35 13.94
CA ILE A 204 23.16 -16.60 14.67
C ILE A 204 24.42 -17.32 14.17
N LYS A 205 25.23 -17.81 15.12
CA LYS A 205 26.24 -18.83 14.84
C LYS A 205 25.57 -20.20 14.84
N PRO A 206 25.92 -21.13 13.94
CA PRO A 206 25.32 -22.46 13.91
C PRO A 206 25.34 -23.11 15.30
N GLY A 207 24.18 -23.49 15.84
CA GLY A 207 24.04 -24.17 17.12
C GLY A 207 23.80 -23.30 18.37
N SER A 208 23.60 -21.97 18.26
CA SER A 208 23.24 -21.16 19.44
C SER A 208 21.74 -21.22 19.77
N GLU A 209 21.42 -21.49 21.04
CA GLU A 209 20.05 -21.41 21.59
C GLU A 209 19.55 -19.96 21.76
N ASN A 210 20.47 -19.00 21.63
CA ASN A 210 20.17 -17.57 21.68
C ASN A 210 19.78 -17.09 20.29
N TRP A 211 18.53 -16.61 20.18
CA TRP A 211 17.86 -16.15 18.96
C TRP A 211 17.75 -14.63 18.97
#